data_AF-A6ML03-F1
#
_entry.id   AF-A6ML03-F1
#
_cell.length_a   1.000
_cell.length_b   1.000
_cell.length_c   1.000
_cell.angle_alpha   90.00
_cell.angle_beta   90.00
_cell.angle_gamma   90.00
#
_symmetry.space_group_name_H-M   'P 1'
#
loop_
_entity.id
_entity.type
_entity.pdbx_description
1 polymer ?
#
loop_
_entity_poly.entity_id
_entity_poly.type
_entity_poly.pdbx_seq_one_letter_code
_entity_poly.pdbx_strand_id
1 'polypeptide(L)'
;GWDLRNVRQPVFELLGHTYAVRRVKFSPFHASVLASCSYDFTVRFWNFSKPDPLLETVEHHTEFTCGLDFSLQSPTQVADCSWDETIKIYDPACLTIPA
;
A
#
# COMPACT_ATOMS: atom_id res chain seq x y z
N GLY A 1 -9.24 0.93 -10.44
CA GLY A 1 -8.87 0.30 -11.73
C GLY A 1 -8.61 1.38 -12.74
N TRP A 2 -7.44 1.41 -13.37
CA TRP A 2 -7.06 2.44 -14.34
C TRP A 2 -7.97 2.36 -15.57
N ASP A 3 -8.56 3.49 -15.98
CA ASP A 3 -9.32 3.56 -17.23
C ASP A 3 -8.47 4.19 -18.32
N LEU A 4 -7.79 3.33 -19.10
CA LEU A 4 -6.98 3.76 -20.23
C LEU A 4 -7.80 4.39 -21.36
N ARG A 5 -9.13 4.27 -21.32
CA ARG A 5 -10.03 4.93 -22.28
C ARG A 5 -10.21 6.42 -21.97
N ASN A 6 -9.94 6.84 -20.73
CA ASN A 6 -9.98 8.24 -20.32
C ASN A 6 -8.80 8.60 -19.41
N VAL A 7 -7.63 8.77 -20.01
CA VAL A 7 -6.39 9.15 -19.30
C VAL A 7 -6.38 10.58 -18.75
N ARG A 8 -7.43 11.38 -19.00
CA ARG A 8 -7.50 12.79 -18.56
C ARG A 8 -8.02 12.95 -17.14
N GLN A 9 -8.63 11.92 -16.56
CA GLN A 9 -9.20 11.98 -15.22
C GLN A 9 -8.80 10.74 -14.42
N PRO A 10 -8.47 10.91 -13.13
CA PRO A 10 -8.27 9.76 -12.26
C PRO A 10 -9.58 9.00 -12.07
N VAL A 11 -9.50 7.67 -12.00
CA VAL A 11 -10.67 6.83 -11.67
C VAL A 11 -10.92 6.79 -10.17
N PHE A 12 -9.84 6.87 -9.38
CA PHE A 12 -9.85 6.92 -7.92
C PHE A 12 -8.76 7.87 -7.43
N GLU A 13 -9.05 8.64 -6.39
CA GLU A 13 -8.08 9.42 -5.63
C GLU A 13 -8.05 8.90 -4.18
N LEU A 14 -6.89 8.43 -3.73
CA LEU A 14 -6.71 7.88 -2.39
C LEU A 14 -5.94 8.87 -1.53
N LEU A 15 -6.67 9.59 -0.67
CA LEU A 15 -6.12 10.64 0.18
C LEU A 15 -5.71 10.06 1.54
N GLY A 16 -4.60 10.53 2.11
CA GLY A 16 -4.23 10.20 3.49
C GLY A 16 -2.74 10.33 3.83
N HIS A 17 -1.84 10.06 2.87
CA HIS A 17 -0.42 10.32 3.06
C HIS A 17 -0.15 11.82 3.25
N THR A 18 0.77 12.16 4.14
CA THR A 18 1.11 13.56 4.50
C THR A 18 2.37 14.06 3.81
N TYR A 19 3.11 13.15 3.16
CA TYR A 19 4.28 13.43 2.33
C TYR A 19 4.17 12.69 0.99
N ALA A 20 5.18 12.88 0.12
CA ALA A 20 5.22 12.28 -1.20
C ALA A 20 5.16 10.74 -1.14
N VAL A 21 4.27 10.17 -1.94
CA VAL A 21 4.15 8.71 -2.13
C VAL A 21 5.29 8.24 -3.03
N ARG A 22 6.17 7.39 -2.50
CA ARG A 22 7.39 6.95 -3.18
C ARG A 22 7.20 5.70 -4.03
N ARG A 23 6.29 4.80 -3.62
CA ARG A 23 5.98 3.55 -4.33
C ARG A 23 4.54 3.13 -4.08
N VAL A 24 3.93 2.51 -5.09
CA VAL A 24 2.62 1.85 -5.01
C VAL A 24 2.75 0.45 -5.60
N LYS A 25 2.08 -0.54 -5.00
CA LYS A 25 2.01 -1.92 -5.50
C LYS A 25 0.58 -2.45 -5.37
N PHE A 26 0.09 -3.08 -6.43
CA PHE A 26 -1.17 -3.83 -6.37
C PHE A 26 -0.94 -5.19 -5.74
N SER A 27 -1.91 -5.67 -4.98
CA SER A 27 -1.88 -7.04 -4.49
C SER A 27 -1.99 -8.02 -5.66
N PRO A 28 -1.12 -9.04 -5.74
CA PRO A 28 -1.21 -10.08 -6.76
C PRO A 28 -2.37 -11.07 -6.51
N PHE A 29 -3.00 -11.02 -5.32
CA PHE A 29 -4.06 -11.95 -4.91
C PHE A 29 -5.43 -11.28 -4.75
N HIS A 30 -5.47 -9.95 -4.56
CA HIS A 30 -6.71 -9.21 -4.32
C HIS A 30 -6.84 -8.05 -5.32
N ALA A 31 -7.77 -8.17 -6.28
CA ALA A 31 -7.88 -7.26 -7.41
C ALA A 31 -8.18 -5.80 -7.04
N SER A 32 -8.82 -5.55 -5.90
CA SER A 32 -9.15 -4.20 -5.43
C SER A 32 -8.18 -3.65 -4.38
N VAL A 33 -7.15 -4.41 -4.02
CA VAL A 33 -6.20 -4.02 -2.97
C VAL A 33 -4.91 -3.51 -3.57
N LEU A 34 -4.41 -2.42 -3.01
CA LEU A 34 -3.07 -1.91 -3.25
C LEU A 34 -2.45 -1.44 -1.93
N ALA A 35 -1.13 -1.36 -1.91
CA ALA A 35 -0.39 -0.70 -0.84
C ALA A 35 0.47 0.43 -1.40
N SER A 36 0.72 1.43 -0.58
CA SER A 36 1.58 2.58 -0.88
C SER A 36 2.55 2.84 0.26
N CYS A 37 3.77 3.25 -0.06
CA CYS A 37 4.74 3.73 0.92
C CYS A 37 5.16 5.18 0.63
N SER A 38 5.46 5.93 1.68
CA SER A 38 5.59 7.38 1.63
C SER A 38 6.74 7.89 2.51
N TYR A 39 7.18 9.10 2.20
CA TYR A 39 8.11 9.87 3.02
C TYR A 39 7.48 10.37 4.34
N ASP A 40 6.25 10.00 4.66
CA ASP A 40 5.66 10.20 5.99
C ASP A 40 5.92 9.02 6.95
N PHE A 41 6.84 8.13 6.56
CA PHE A 41 7.28 6.94 7.32
C PHE A 41 6.23 5.82 7.38
N THR A 42 5.12 5.95 6.66
CA THR A 42 4.03 4.97 6.71
C THR A 42 3.95 4.11 5.46
N VAL A 43 3.42 2.90 5.66
CA VAL A 43 2.83 2.08 4.59
C VAL A 43 1.33 2.04 4.79
N ARG A 44 0.55 2.31 3.74
CA ARG A 44 -0.90 2.28 3.77
C ARG A 44 -1.44 1.22 2.84
N PHE A 45 -2.44 0.50 3.31
CA PHE A 45 -3.19 -0.49 2.54
C PHE A 45 -4.56 0.06 2.20
N TRP A 46 -4.99 -0.19 0.97
CA TRP A 46 -6.19 0.40 0.42
C TRP A 46 -7.04 -0.64 -0.28
N ASN A 47 -8.37 -0.50 -0.17
CA ASN A 47 -9.34 -1.17 -1.01
C ASN A 47 -10.15 -0.14 -1.79
N PHE A 48 -9.77 0.10 -3.04
CA PHE A 48 -10.41 1.13 -3.87
C PHE A 48 -11.82 0.75 -4.35
N SER A 49 -12.34 -0.44 -4.03
CA SER A 49 -13.74 -0.78 -4.29
C SER A 49 -14.67 -0.43 -3.14
N LYS A 50 -14.14 0.06 -2.00
CA LYS A 50 -14.94 0.48 -0.83
C LYS A 50 -15.17 1.99 -0.82
N PRO A 51 -16.27 2.48 -0.22
CA PRO A 51 -16.50 3.92 -0.02
C PRO A 51 -15.44 4.57 0.87
N ASP A 52 -15.00 3.86 1.91
CA ASP A 52 -13.82 4.20 2.70
C ASP A 52 -12.66 3.29 2.28
N PRO A 53 -11.72 3.79 1.47
CA PRO A 53 -10.73 2.94 0.85
C PRO A 53 -9.54 2.63 1.77
N LEU A 54 -9.29 3.39 2.85
CA LEU A 54 -8.15 3.12 3.73
C LEU A 54 -8.46 1.89 4.60
N LEU A 55 -7.65 0.84 4.47
CA LEU A 55 -7.81 -0.38 5.27
C LEU A 55 -6.96 -0.35 6.54
N GLU A 56 -5.70 0.07 6.40
CA GLU A 56 -4.70 0.00 7.47
C GLU A 56 -3.57 0.99 7.19
N THR A 57 -2.99 1.53 8.26
CA THR A 57 -1.75 2.32 8.22
C THR A 57 -0.74 1.64 9.14
N VAL A 58 0.43 1.35 8.60
CA VAL A 58 1.54 0.70 9.30
C VAL A 58 2.62 1.75 9.57
N GLU A 59 2.92 1.94 10.85
CA GLU A 59 3.81 2.99 11.36
C GLU A 59 5.00 2.39 12.13
N HIS A 60 5.72 1.46 11.51
CA HIS A 60 6.85 0.79 12.16
C HIS A 60 8.22 1.30 11.73
N HIS A 61 8.30 2.16 10.72
CA HIS A 61 9.54 2.78 10.28
C HIS A 61 9.74 4.13 10.95
N THR A 62 11.00 4.50 11.16
CA THR A 62 11.36 5.78 11.82
C THR A 62 11.94 6.80 10.85
N GLU A 63 11.97 6.49 9.55
CA GLU A 63 12.44 7.35 8.47
C GLU A 63 11.66 7.02 7.17
N PHE A 64 11.95 7.72 6.08
CA PHE A 64 11.34 7.64 4.76
C PHE A 64 11.23 6.22 4.24
N THR A 65 9.99 5.74 4.14
CA THR A 65 9.70 4.45 3.52
C THR A 65 9.80 4.59 2.01
N CYS A 66 10.65 3.77 1.39
CA CYS A 66 11.02 3.94 -0.01
C CYS A 66 10.89 2.65 -0.85
N GLY A 67 10.80 1.50 -0.19
CA GLY A 67 10.52 0.21 -0.79
C GLY A 67 9.20 -0.35 -0.33
N LEU A 68 8.62 -1.19 -1.18
CA LEU A 68 7.36 -1.90 -0.95
C LEU A 68 7.24 -2.99 -2.01
N ASP A 69 6.92 -4.22 -1.60
CA ASP A 69 6.52 -5.32 -2.46
C ASP A 69 5.60 -6.31 -1.76
N PHE A 70 4.71 -6.93 -2.53
CA PHE A 70 3.91 -8.06 -2.06
C PHE A 70 4.65 -9.36 -2.35
N SER A 71 4.53 -10.34 -1.45
CA SER A 71 4.93 -11.71 -1.76
C SER A 71 4.09 -12.25 -2.92
N LEU A 72 4.70 -13.07 -3.78
CA LEU A 72 3.99 -13.86 -4.79
C LEU A 72 3.68 -15.28 -4.29
N GLN A 73 4.15 -15.63 -3.10
CA GLN A 73 4.00 -16.97 -2.51
C GLN A 73 2.95 -16.98 -1.40
N SER A 74 2.84 -15.89 -0.64
CA SER A 74 1.86 -15.75 0.43
C SER A 74 0.92 -14.56 0.14
N PRO A 75 -0.41 -14.74 0.23
CA PRO A 75 -1.37 -13.67 -0.03
C PRO A 75 -1.41 -12.57 1.03
N THR A 76 -0.84 -12.84 2.21
CA THR A 76 -0.86 -11.92 3.36
C THR A 76 0.46 -11.19 3.56
N GLN A 77 1.55 -11.68 2.97
CA GLN A 77 2.89 -11.23 3.32
C GLN A 77 3.36 -10.07 2.42
N VAL A 78 3.95 -9.06 3.07
CA VAL A 78 4.48 -7.86 2.44
C VAL A 78 5.88 -7.60 2.95
N ALA A 79 6.72 -6.98 2.12
CA ALA A 79 8.02 -6.45 2.51
C ALA A 79 8.11 -4.97 2.16
N ASP A 80 8.64 -4.17 3.07
CA ASP A 80 8.99 -2.76 2.83
C ASP A 80 10.39 -2.46 3.36
N CYS A 81 10.90 -1.29 2.97
CA CYS A 81 12.17 -0.80 3.47
C CYS A 81 12.19 0.72 3.55
N SER A 82 13.01 1.20 4.47
CA SER A 82 13.12 2.61 4.81
C SER A 82 14.59 3.04 4.92
N TRP A 83 14.78 4.36 4.95
CA TRP A 83 16.05 5.00 5.29
C TRP A 83 16.47 4.77 6.75
N ASP A 84 15.62 4.16 7.58
CA ASP A 84 15.98 3.67 8.91
C ASP A 84 16.89 2.43 8.93
N GLU A 85 17.48 2.10 7.78
CA GLU A 85 18.41 0.98 7.58
C GLU A 85 17.77 -0.40 7.76
N THR A 86 16.43 -0.48 7.83
CA THR A 86 15.72 -1.75 8.00
C THR A 86 14.88 -2.17 6.79
N ILE A 87 14.74 -3.48 6.66
CA ILE A 87 13.74 -4.15 5.82
C ILE A 87 12.81 -4.88 6.78
N LYS A 88 11.50 -4.71 6.61
CA LYS A 88 10.51 -5.40 7.44
C LYS A 88 9.63 -6.27 6.56
N ILE A 89 9.46 -7.51 7.01
CA ILE A 89 8.58 -8.50 6.38
C ILE A 89 7.51 -8.83 7.40
N TYR A 90 6.26 -8.66 7.03
CA TYR A 90 5.14 -8.78 7.94
C TYR A 90 3.84 -9.11 7.22
N ASP A 91 2.84 -9.49 8.01
CA ASP A 91 1.48 -9.73 7.55
C ASP A 91 0.56 -8.62 8.12
N PRO A 92 0.20 -7.59 7.34
CA PRO A 92 -0.75 -6.56 7.78
C PRO A 92 -2.10 -7.16 8.19
N ALA A 93 -2.74 -6.58 9.21
CA ALA A 93 -3.99 -7.07 9.76
C ALA A 93 -5.11 -7.11 8.69
N CYS A 94 -5.13 -6.13 7.78
CA CYS A 94 -6.14 -6.03 6.74
C CYS A 94 -6.03 -7.12 5.66
N LEU A 95 -4.91 -7.85 5.58
CA LEU A 95 -4.73 -8.97 4.66
C LEU A 95 -4.87 -10.33 5.35
N THR A 96 -4.72 -10.39 6.67
CA THR A 96 -4.78 -11.64 7.45
C THR A 96 -6.19 -12.01 7.88
N ILE A 97 -7.07 -11.03 8.05
CA ILE A 97 -8.47 -11.26 8.38
C ILE A 97 -9.21 -11.63 7.09
N PRO A 98 -9.83 -12.83 6.99
CA PRO A 98 -10.69 -13.17 5.87
C PRO A 98 -11.83 -12.15 5.81
N ALA A 99 -12.04 -11.55 4.63
CA ALA A 99 -13.15 -10.65 4.37
C ALA A 99 -14.51 -11.33 4.54
#